data_AF-A0A356KII3-F1
#
_entry.id   AF-A0A356KII3-F1
#
_cell.length_a   1.000
_cell.length_b   1.000
_cell.length_c   1.000
_cell.angle_alpha   90.00
_cell.angle_beta   90.00
_cell.angle_gamma   90.00
#
_symmetry.space_group_name_H-M   'P 1'
#
loop_
_entity.id
_entity.type
_entity.pdbx_description
1 polymer ?
#
loop_
_entity_poly.entity_id
_entity_poly.type
_entity_poly.pdbx_seq_one_letter_code
_entity_poly.pdbx_strand_id
1 'polypeptide(L)'
;MEERLERLPEVKNAISPASVLRKAHRILLGEEETEDEPLPTSRAAVAQELLLVDDGDLFADTLTVDRGAACVLATMPDTGSTRARAVIAQLEQDLAELTKGLPVRATITGNYVIADAVYRSLVGGLVRSLGAAILVTFLIFALVLRSWRLALIGLVPNLLPLALTLGVMSLLGIDLKVSTVIVFSITLVVADDDTIQYLA
;
A
#
# COMPACT_ATOMS: atom_id res chain seq x y z
N MET A 1 11.15 18.59 0.77
CA MET A 1 10.47 17.28 0.78
C MET A 1 11.46 16.19 0.39
N GLU A 2 12.16 16.34 -0.72
CA GLU A 2 13.26 15.44 -1.14
C GLU A 2 14.35 15.25 -0.05
N GLU A 3 14.91 16.34 0.50
CA GLU A 3 15.88 16.25 1.62
C GLU A 3 15.33 15.58 2.90
N ARG A 4 14.00 15.58 3.09
CA ARG A 4 13.37 14.88 4.22
C ARG A 4 13.15 13.40 3.89
N LEU A 5 12.91 13.07 2.62
CA LEU A 5 12.82 11.70 2.12
C LEU A 5 14.19 11.00 2.17
N GLU A 6 15.27 11.69 1.81
CA GLU A 6 16.65 11.14 1.88
C GLU A 6 17.15 10.89 3.31
N ARG A 7 16.55 11.53 4.31
CA ARG A 7 16.83 11.29 5.73
C ARG A 7 16.11 10.07 6.30
N LEU A 8 15.14 9.50 5.60
CA LEU A 8 14.48 8.27 6.02
C LEU A 8 15.37 7.07 5.62
N PRO A 9 15.78 6.22 6.59
CA PRO A 9 16.69 5.11 6.32
C PRO A 9 16.08 4.07 5.37
N GLU A 10 14.76 4.10 5.16
CA GLU A 10 14.09 3.22 4.22
C GLU A 10 13.96 3.78 2.80
N VAL A 11 14.28 5.04 2.52
CA VAL A 11 14.18 5.58 1.16
C VAL A 11 15.50 5.38 0.44
N LYS A 12 15.51 4.54 -0.60
CA LYS A 12 16.74 4.17 -1.31
C LYS A 12 17.16 5.23 -2.33
N ASN A 13 16.19 5.91 -2.94
CA ASN A 13 16.36 7.03 -3.87
C ASN A 13 15.05 7.83 -3.92
N ALA A 14 15.15 9.16 -3.92
CA ALA A 14 14.05 10.07 -4.22
C ALA A 14 14.43 10.90 -5.47
N ILE A 15 13.48 11.08 -6.38
CA ILE A 15 13.61 11.94 -7.56
C ILE A 15 12.48 12.94 -7.48
N SER A 16 12.81 14.22 -7.54
CA SER A 16 11.85 15.31 -7.47
C SER A 16 12.06 16.29 -8.63
N PRO A 17 11.06 17.11 -8.97
CA PRO A 17 11.23 18.18 -9.94
C PRO A 17 12.36 19.14 -9.56
N ALA A 18 12.66 19.30 -8.27
CA ALA A 18 13.74 20.14 -7.79
C ALA A 18 15.12 19.51 -8.03
N SER A 19 15.28 18.18 -7.93
CA SER A 19 16.54 17.52 -8.28
C SER A 19 16.77 17.46 -9.78
N VAL A 20 15.72 17.29 -10.59
CA VAL A 20 15.84 17.39 -12.06
C VAL A 20 16.20 18.83 -12.47
N LEU A 21 15.58 19.84 -11.85
CA LEU A 21 15.91 21.24 -12.10
C LEU A 21 17.34 21.56 -11.65
N ARG A 22 17.79 21.06 -10.49
CA ARG A 22 19.19 21.20 -10.05
C ARG A 22 20.15 20.56 -11.05
N LYS A 23 19.81 19.38 -11.58
CA LYS A 23 20.61 18.69 -12.60
C LYS A 23 20.65 19.45 -13.93
N ALA A 24 19.54 20.10 -14.30
CA ALA A 24 19.45 20.95 -15.48
C ALA A 24 20.27 22.25 -15.31
N HIS A 25 20.13 22.91 -14.16
CA HIS A 25 20.91 24.09 -13.76
C HIS A 25 22.41 23.82 -13.85
N ARG A 26 22.86 22.66 -13.33
CA ARG A 26 24.23 22.15 -13.42
C ARG A 26 24.72 22.02 -14.87
N ILE A 27 23.91 21.42 -15.76
CA ILE A 27 24.29 21.23 -17.17
C ILE A 27 24.45 22.58 -17.89
N LEU A 28 23.65 23.57 -17.50
CA LEU A 28 23.68 24.91 -18.08
C LEU A 28 24.84 25.77 -17.56
N LEU A 29 25.24 25.60 -16.30
CA LEU A 29 26.35 26.33 -15.67
C LEU A 29 27.73 25.70 -15.92
N GLY A 30 27.79 24.40 -16.23
CA GLY A 30 29.04 23.71 -16.55
C GLY A 30 29.98 23.48 -15.35
N GLU A 31 29.45 23.52 -14.12
CA GLU A 31 30.23 23.36 -12.88
C GLU A 31 30.39 21.88 -12.45
N GLU A 32 31.51 21.56 -11.79
CA GLU A 32 31.82 20.22 -11.24
C GLU A 32 31.16 19.98 -9.87
N GLU A 33 30.83 18.70 -9.59
CA GLU A 33 30.04 18.22 -8.44
C GLU A 33 30.39 18.88 -7.10
N THR A 34 29.45 19.66 -6.55
CA THR A 34 29.40 19.97 -5.12
C THR A 34 28.00 19.70 -4.54
N GLU A 35 27.95 19.12 -3.34
CA GLU A 35 26.71 18.63 -2.70
C GLU A 35 25.73 19.75 -2.25
N ASP A 36 26.15 21.01 -2.28
CA ASP A 36 25.44 22.16 -1.64
C ASP A 36 25.14 23.30 -2.64
N GLU A 37 24.64 22.97 -3.83
CA GLU A 37 24.39 23.97 -4.89
C GLU A 37 22.97 24.57 -4.84
N PRO A 38 22.83 25.91 -4.83
CA PRO A 38 21.56 26.58 -4.60
C PRO A 38 20.61 26.44 -5.79
N LEU A 39 19.33 26.21 -5.50
CA LEU A 39 18.26 26.26 -6.49
C LEU A 39 18.17 27.66 -7.14
N PRO A 40 17.70 27.77 -8.39
CA PRO A 40 17.52 29.07 -9.04
C PRO A 40 16.64 29.98 -8.16
N THR A 41 17.17 31.13 -7.79
CA THR A 41 16.62 31.97 -6.71
C THR A 41 15.36 32.73 -7.10
N SER A 42 14.96 32.70 -8.39
CA SER A 42 13.79 33.42 -8.91
C SER A 42 12.91 32.57 -9.81
N ARG A 43 11.59 32.80 -9.76
CA ARG A 43 10.61 32.14 -10.64
C ARG A 43 10.91 32.35 -12.13
N ALA A 44 11.50 33.50 -12.47
CA ALA A 44 11.88 33.81 -13.85
C ALA A 44 13.05 32.95 -14.34
N ALA A 45 14.06 32.71 -13.49
CA ALA A 45 15.18 31.83 -13.79
C ALA A 45 14.72 30.38 -13.96
N VAL A 46 13.89 29.89 -13.03
CA VAL A 46 13.25 28.56 -13.13
C VAL A 46 12.50 28.40 -14.44
N ALA A 47 11.72 29.41 -14.86
CA ALA A 47 10.96 29.37 -16.12
C ALA A 47 11.86 29.40 -17.37
N GLN A 48 12.95 30.16 -17.36
CA GLN A 48 13.91 30.21 -18.46
C GLN A 48 14.68 28.90 -18.61
N GLU A 49 15.09 28.27 -17.51
CA GLU A 49 15.76 26.97 -17.53
C GLU A 49 14.80 25.86 -17.98
N LEU A 50 13.55 25.87 -17.51
CA LEU A 50 12.49 24.98 -18.00
C LEU A 50 12.14 25.19 -19.48
N LEU A 51 12.44 26.37 -20.05
CA LEU A 51 12.27 26.63 -21.49
C LEU A 51 13.52 26.24 -22.30
N LEU A 52 14.71 26.37 -21.70
CA LEU A 52 15.97 25.96 -22.34
C LEU A 52 16.14 24.44 -22.39
N VAL A 53 15.61 23.74 -21.39
CA VAL A 53 15.80 22.29 -21.18
C VAL A 53 14.58 21.52 -21.71
N ASP A 54 13.85 22.10 -22.68
CA ASP A 54 12.64 21.56 -23.32
C ASP A 54 12.90 20.34 -24.23
N ASP A 55 13.96 19.58 -23.97
CA ASP A 55 14.07 18.20 -24.42
C ASP A 55 13.18 17.37 -23.49
N GLY A 56 11.91 17.21 -23.88
CA GLY A 56 10.79 16.66 -23.11
C GLY A 56 10.97 15.27 -22.46
N ASP A 57 12.16 14.71 -22.48
CA ASP A 57 12.58 13.47 -21.82
C ASP A 57 13.06 13.69 -20.38
N LEU A 58 13.69 14.84 -20.07
CA LEU A 58 14.34 15.06 -18.76
C LEU A 58 13.34 15.22 -17.61
N PHE A 59 12.17 15.81 -17.89
CA PHE A 59 11.13 16.07 -16.91
C PHE A 59 9.89 15.19 -17.08
N ALA A 60 9.86 14.29 -18.07
CA ALA A 60 8.69 13.44 -18.41
C ALA A 60 8.15 12.66 -17.20
N ASP A 61 9.05 12.20 -16.32
CA ASP A 61 8.70 11.38 -15.17
C ASP A 61 8.29 12.19 -13.92
N THR A 62 8.49 13.51 -13.93
CA THR A 62 8.28 14.38 -12.75
C THR A 62 7.33 15.55 -12.99
N LEU A 63 7.09 15.97 -14.24
CA LEU A 63 6.20 17.08 -14.57
C LEU A 63 5.27 16.69 -15.71
N THR A 64 3.99 17.04 -15.57
CA THR A 64 3.03 16.95 -16.68
C THR A 64 3.38 18.00 -17.75
N VAL A 65 3.09 17.70 -19.02
CA VAL A 65 3.30 18.60 -20.17
C VAL A 65 2.69 19.98 -19.94
N ASP A 66 1.50 20.05 -19.35
CA ASP A 66 0.81 21.30 -19.01
C ASP A 66 1.40 22.03 -17.79
N ARG A 67 2.43 21.46 -17.16
CA ARG A 67 3.13 21.94 -15.95
C ARG A 67 2.21 22.20 -14.74
N GLY A 68 0.97 21.70 -14.79
CA GLY A 68 -0.05 21.85 -13.74
C GLY A 68 0.04 20.82 -12.62
N ALA A 69 0.83 19.74 -12.81
CA ALA A 69 1.07 18.73 -11.80
C ALA A 69 2.53 18.29 -11.81
N ALA A 70 3.04 18.01 -10.61
CA ALA A 70 4.41 17.58 -10.37
C ALA A 70 4.40 16.34 -9.49
N CYS A 71 5.23 15.36 -9.83
CA CYS A 71 5.37 14.08 -9.15
C CYS A 71 6.75 13.99 -8.49
N VAL A 72 6.78 13.54 -7.24
CA VAL A 72 8.01 13.16 -6.54
C VAL A 72 8.00 11.64 -6.44
N LEU A 73 8.97 10.99 -7.09
CA LEU A 73 9.10 9.54 -7.10
C LEU A 73 10.04 9.12 -5.98
N ALA A 74 9.63 8.20 -5.11
CA ALA A 74 10.48 7.63 -4.07
C ALA A 74 10.42 6.10 -4.10
N THR A 75 11.57 5.44 -4.00
CA THR A 75 11.66 3.98 -3.95
C THR A 75 12.05 3.51 -2.55
N MET A 76 11.30 2.55 -2.00
CA MET A 76 11.52 1.95 -0.69
C MET A 76 11.72 0.43 -0.83
N PRO A 77 12.64 -0.22 -0.10
CA PRO A 77 12.71 -1.66 -0.05
C PRO A 77 11.48 -2.24 0.67
N ASP A 78 11.13 -3.48 0.34
CA ASP A 78 10.02 -4.17 0.99
C ASP A 78 10.38 -4.46 2.46
N THR A 79 9.83 -3.66 3.37
CA THR A 79 10.07 -3.74 4.83
C THR A 79 8.86 -4.32 5.58
N GLY A 80 7.90 -4.89 4.86
CA GLY A 80 6.66 -5.44 5.40
C GLY A 80 5.50 -4.44 5.49
N SER A 81 4.28 -4.98 5.55
CA SER A 81 3.02 -4.21 5.48
C SER A 81 2.81 -3.24 6.66
N THR A 82 3.24 -3.60 7.87
CA THR A 82 3.05 -2.74 9.05
C THR A 82 3.97 -1.51 9.04
N ARG A 83 5.25 -1.71 8.69
CA ARG A 83 6.25 -0.63 8.69
C ARG A 83 6.02 0.37 7.58
N ALA A 84 5.85 -0.11 6.34
CA ALA A 84 5.64 0.81 5.23
C ALA A 84 4.30 1.56 5.33
N ARG A 85 3.28 1.01 6.01
CA ARG A 85 2.08 1.78 6.38
C ARG A 85 2.35 2.91 7.37
N ALA A 86 3.22 2.67 8.36
CA ALA A 86 3.61 3.72 9.31
C ALA A 86 4.39 4.85 8.61
N VAL A 87 5.30 4.48 7.69
CA VAL A 87 6.06 5.45 6.88
C VAL A 87 5.15 6.27 5.98
N ILE A 88 4.18 5.64 5.31
CA ILE A 88 3.19 6.35 4.48
C ILE A 88 2.34 7.29 5.32
N ALA A 89 1.88 6.86 6.49
CA ALA A 89 1.09 7.72 7.38
C ALA A 89 1.90 8.94 7.86
N GLN A 90 3.18 8.78 8.16
CA GLN A 90 4.07 9.90 8.50
C GLN A 90 4.26 10.84 7.30
N LEU A 91 4.47 10.29 6.09
CA LEU A 91 4.58 11.08 4.87
C LEU A 91 3.31 11.87 4.58
N GLU A 92 2.12 11.27 4.76
CA GLU A 92 0.84 11.97 4.59
C GLU A 92 0.70 13.15 5.55
N GLN A 93 1.13 12.98 6.81
CA GLN A 93 1.14 14.06 7.80
C GLN A 93 2.11 15.18 7.43
N ASP A 94 3.36 14.83 7.07
CA ASP A 94 4.36 15.78 6.64
C ASP A 94 3.92 16.55 5.39
N LEU A 95 3.29 15.87 4.43
CA LEU A 95 2.72 16.48 3.23
C LEU A 95 1.56 17.43 3.57
N ALA A 96 0.67 17.04 4.48
CA ALA A 96 -0.43 17.88 4.91
C ALA A 96 0.05 19.16 5.63
N GLU A 97 1.15 19.08 6.40
CA GLU A 97 1.77 20.24 7.04
C GLU A 97 2.46 21.15 6.03
N LEU A 98 3.25 20.58 5.11
CA LEU A 98 4.01 21.35 4.11
C LEU A 98 3.10 22.02 3.07
N THR A 99 1.94 21.43 2.77
CA THR A 99 0.98 21.98 1.80
C THR A 99 -0.06 22.90 2.43
N LYS A 100 -0.03 23.07 3.76
CA LYS A 100 -0.97 23.93 4.49
C LYS A 100 -0.82 25.39 4.06
N GLY A 101 -1.86 25.95 3.45
CA GLY A 101 -1.88 27.35 2.99
C GLY A 101 -1.37 27.56 1.56
N LEU A 102 -0.96 26.50 0.86
CA LEU A 102 -0.65 26.53 -0.57
C LEU A 102 -1.89 26.10 -1.37
N PRO A 103 -2.18 26.70 -2.54
CA PRO A 103 -3.27 26.28 -3.42
C PRO A 103 -2.90 25.00 -4.21
N VAL A 104 -2.37 23.99 -3.52
CA VAL A 104 -1.84 22.76 -4.11
C VAL A 104 -2.47 21.57 -3.42
N ARG A 105 -2.98 20.61 -4.20
CA ARG A 105 -3.49 19.34 -3.68
C ARG A 105 -2.38 18.29 -3.80
N ALA A 106 -1.96 17.74 -2.67
CA ALA A 106 -0.97 16.68 -2.64
C ALA A 106 -1.63 15.32 -2.33
N THR A 107 -1.25 14.30 -3.09
CA THR A 107 -1.78 12.94 -2.94
C THR A 107 -0.63 11.95 -3.03
N ILE A 108 -0.54 11.02 -2.07
CA ILE A 108 0.40 9.91 -2.15
C ILE A 108 -0.22 8.78 -2.98
N THR A 109 0.52 8.27 -3.95
CA THR A 109 0.11 7.16 -4.81
C THR A 109 1.29 6.21 -5.04
N GLY A 110 1.03 5.10 -5.71
CA GLY A 110 2.05 4.11 -6.08
C GLY A 110 1.65 2.69 -5.72
N ASN A 111 2.51 1.76 -6.10
CA ASN A 111 2.23 0.32 -6.02
C ASN A 111 1.89 -0.13 -4.59
N TYR A 112 2.53 0.47 -3.58
CA TYR A 112 2.29 0.13 -2.19
C TYR A 112 0.88 0.54 -1.70
N VAL A 113 0.45 1.76 -2.00
CA VAL A 113 -0.88 2.28 -1.58
C VAL A 113 -1.99 1.42 -2.20
N ILE A 114 -1.81 1.04 -3.47
CA ILE A 114 -2.74 0.16 -4.20
C ILE A 114 -2.71 -1.25 -3.58
N ALA A 115 -1.52 -1.83 -3.37
CA ALA A 115 -1.37 -3.15 -2.79
C ALA A 115 -2.00 -3.26 -1.39
N ASP A 116 -1.83 -2.24 -0.55
CA ASP A 116 -2.42 -2.16 0.79
C ASP A 116 -3.96 -2.03 0.74
N ALA A 117 -4.50 -1.27 -0.22
CA ALA A 117 -5.95 -1.19 -0.45
C ALA A 117 -6.54 -2.53 -0.92
N VAL A 118 -5.84 -3.23 -1.84
CA VAL A 118 -6.21 -4.58 -2.29
C VAL A 118 -6.15 -5.56 -1.12
N TYR A 119 -5.09 -5.52 -0.31
CA TYR A 119 -4.92 -6.36 0.86
C TYR A 119 -6.08 -6.20 1.86
N ARG A 120 -6.41 -4.96 2.22
CA ARG A 120 -7.55 -4.67 3.12
C ARG A 120 -8.87 -5.19 2.56
N SER A 121 -9.08 -5.06 1.26
CA SER A 121 -10.30 -5.55 0.61
C SER A 121 -10.40 -7.06 0.65
N LEU A 122 -9.29 -7.78 0.46
CA LEU A 122 -9.24 -9.24 0.55
C LEU A 122 -9.47 -9.75 1.97
N VAL A 123 -8.77 -9.17 2.95
CA VAL A 123 -8.95 -9.54 4.37
C VAL A 123 -10.37 -9.25 4.81
N GLY A 124 -10.90 -8.06 4.47
CA GLY A 124 -12.28 -7.69 4.76
C GLY A 124 -13.31 -8.57 4.05
N GLY A 125 -13.01 -9.04 2.84
CA GLY A 125 -13.81 -10.01 2.10
C GLY A 125 -13.80 -11.38 2.78
N LEU A 126 -12.64 -11.87 3.19
CA LEU A 126 -12.47 -13.15 3.87
C LEU A 126 -13.22 -13.19 5.21
N VAL A 127 -13.13 -12.12 6.01
CA VAL A 127 -13.86 -12.03 7.29
C VAL A 127 -15.38 -12.01 7.04
N ARG A 128 -15.84 -11.28 6.03
CA ARG A 128 -17.27 -11.23 5.66
C ARG A 128 -17.78 -12.58 5.15
N SER A 129 -17.03 -13.24 4.26
CA SER A 129 -17.40 -14.54 3.71
C SER A 129 -17.40 -15.60 4.80
N LEU A 130 -16.39 -15.60 5.67
CA LEU A 130 -16.32 -16.52 6.80
C LEU A 130 -17.48 -16.31 7.77
N GLY A 131 -17.78 -15.06 8.15
CA GLY A 131 -18.91 -14.76 9.03
C GLY A 131 -20.25 -15.17 8.42
N ALA A 132 -20.44 -14.94 7.11
CA ALA A 132 -21.62 -15.39 6.39
C ALA A 132 -21.72 -16.92 6.34
N ALA A 133 -20.61 -17.62 6.06
CA ALA A 133 -20.57 -19.08 6.04
C ALA A 133 -20.93 -19.66 7.42
N ILE A 134 -20.29 -19.18 8.50
CA ILE A 134 -20.60 -19.57 9.89
C ILE A 134 -22.08 -19.39 10.20
N LEU A 135 -22.67 -18.26 9.81
CA LEU A 135 -24.09 -17.97 10.05
C LEU A 135 -25.00 -18.94 9.29
N VAL A 136 -24.70 -19.20 8.02
CA VAL A 136 -25.49 -20.12 7.19
C VAL A 136 -25.39 -21.55 7.72
N THR A 137 -24.18 -22.04 8.01
CA THR A 137 -23.95 -23.38 8.58
C THR A 137 -24.63 -23.53 9.94
N PHE A 138 -24.57 -22.49 10.79
CA PHE A 138 -25.30 -22.47 12.06
C PHE A 138 -26.81 -22.62 11.86
N LEU A 139 -27.40 -21.88 10.92
CA LEU A 139 -28.84 -21.94 10.63
C LEU A 139 -29.26 -23.32 10.11
N ILE A 140 -28.45 -23.92 9.23
CA ILE A 140 -28.69 -25.27 8.70
C ILE A 140 -28.65 -26.28 9.85
N PHE A 141 -27.62 -26.28 10.68
CA PHE A 141 -27.53 -27.20 11.82
C PHE A 141 -28.63 -26.97 12.84
N ALA A 142 -29.00 -25.73 13.13
CA ALA A 142 -30.10 -25.42 14.03
C ALA A 142 -31.43 -25.98 13.52
N LEU A 143 -31.66 -25.93 12.20
CA LEU A 143 -32.86 -26.47 11.55
C LEU A 143 -32.87 -28.01 11.54
N VAL A 144 -31.76 -28.64 11.14
CA VAL A 144 -31.63 -30.10 11.02
C VAL A 144 -31.65 -30.78 12.39
N LEU A 145 -30.87 -30.27 13.34
CA LEU A 145 -30.73 -30.85 14.68
C LEU A 145 -31.84 -30.41 15.63
N ARG A 146 -32.69 -29.46 15.21
CA ARG A 146 -33.75 -28.82 16.04
C ARG A 146 -33.25 -28.32 17.41
N SER A 147 -31.95 -28.03 17.51
CA SER A 147 -31.31 -27.68 18.78
C SER A 147 -30.12 -26.75 18.52
N TRP A 148 -30.26 -25.51 18.99
CA TRP A 148 -29.21 -24.48 18.91
C TRP A 148 -27.93 -24.88 19.67
N ARG A 149 -28.06 -25.71 20.71
CA ARG A 149 -26.90 -26.24 21.46
C ARG A 149 -26.09 -27.22 20.63
N LEU A 150 -26.77 -28.14 19.95
CA LEU A 150 -26.11 -29.10 19.06
C LEU A 150 -25.52 -28.41 17.84
N ALA A 151 -26.18 -27.38 17.32
CA ALA A 151 -25.65 -26.55 16.23
C ALA A 151 -24.35 -25.84 16.59
N LEU A 152 -24.21 -25.30 17.82
CA LEU A 152 -22.96 -24.71 18.30
C LEU A 152 -21.83 -25.76 18.38
N ILE A 153 -22.13 -26.96 18.87
CA ILE A 153 -21.16 -28.05 18.98
C ILE A 153 -20.71 -28.51 17.59
N GLY A 154 -21.64 -28.61 16.63
CA GLY A 154 -21.33 -28.95 15.24
C GLY A 154 -20.46 -27.91 14.52
N LEU A 155 -20.43 -26.67 14.99
CA LEU A 155 -19.59 -25.62 14.42
C LEU A 155 -18.10 -25.73 14.82
N VAL A 156 -17.81 -26.44 15.91
CA VAL A 156 -16.45 -26.64 16.41
C VAL A 156 -15.52 -27.32 15.39
N PRO A 157 -15.87 -28.46 14.76
CA PRO A 157 -15.01 -29.10 13.76
C PRO A 157 -14.72 -28.21 12.54
N ASN A 158 -15.61 -27.28 12.20
CA ASN A 158 -15.40 -26.32 11.09
C ASN A 158 -14.51 -25.14 11.49
N LEU A 159 -14.66 -24.61 12.70
CA LEU A 159 -13.89 -23.45 13.17
C LEU A 159 -12.48 -23.81 13.62
N LEU A 160 -12.27 -25.02 14.15
CA LEU A 160 -11.00 -25.42 14.75
C LEU A 160 -9.84 -25.43 13.73
N PRO A 161 -9.95 -26.04 12.54
CA PRO A 161 -8.88 -26.04 11.53
C PRO A 161 -8.57 -24.63 11.03
N LEU A 162 -9.60 -23.80 10.96
CA LEU A 162 -9.49 -22.41 10.52
C LEU A 162 -8.73 -21.53 11.51
N ALA A 163 -9.09 -21.64 12.80
CA ALA A 163 -8.40 -20.94 13.87
C ALA A 163 -6.94 -21.40 13.98
N LEU A 164 -6.69 -22.71 13.80
CA LEU A 164 -5.34 -23.28 13.81
C LEU A 164 -4.48 -22.75 12.66
N THR A 165 -4.99 -22.74 11.43
CA THR A 165 -4.24 -22.26 10.26
C THR A 165 -3.90 -20.77 10.39
N LEU A 166 -4.87 -19.93 10.76
CA LEU A 166 -4.63 -18.51 11.02
C LEU A 166 -3.67 -18.29 12.20
N GLY A 167 -3.81 -19.07 13.27
CA GLY A 167 -2.96 -19.00 14.45
C GLY A 167 -1.51 -19.37 14.14
N VAL A 168 -1.29 -20.45 13.39
CA VAL A 168 0.05 -20.90 12.95
C VAL A 168 0.68 -19.85 12.02
N MET A 169 -0.07 -19.31 11.06
CA MET A 169 0.42 -18.24 10.18
C MET A 169 0.81 -17.00 10.99
N SER A 170 0.00 -16.61 11.98
CA SER A 170 0.30 -15.49 12.88
C SER A 170 1.53 -15.73 13.74
N LEU A 171 1.74 -16.96 14.23
CA LEU A 171 2.90 -17.33 15.05
C LEU A 171 4.20 -17.37 14.25
N LEU A 172 4.13 -17.83 12.99
CA LEU A 172 5.27 -17.90 12.09
C LEU A 172 5.59 -16.56 11.39
N GLY A 173 4.80 -15.52 11.62
CA GLY A 173 4.95 -14.23 10.96
C GLY A 173 4.74 -14.31 9.45
N ILE A 174 3.94 -15.28 8.98
CA ILE A 174 3.63 -15.43 7.56
C ILE A 174 2.55 -14.40 7.22
N ASP A 175 2.95 -13.38 6.47
CA ASP A 175 2.03 -12.37 5.96
C ASP A 175 0.94 -13.03 5.10
N LEU A 176 -0.32 -12.64 5.35
CA LEU A 176 -1.41 -13.02 4.49
C LEU A 176 -1.17 -12.37 3.11
N LYS A 177 -1.01 -13.19 2.08
CA LYS A 177 -0.91 -12.75 0.68
C LYS A 177 -2.16 -13.13 -0.08
N VAL A 178 -2.38 -12.48 -1.23
CA VAL A 178 -3.49 -12.80 -2.14
C VAL A 178 -3.55 -14.30 -2.44
N SER A 179 -2.39 -14.91 -2.71
CA SER A 179 -2.27 -16.35 -2.96
C SER A 179 -2.74 -17.20 -1.77
N THR A 180 -2.35 -16.83 -0.54
CA THR A 180 -2.75 -17.58 0.66
C THR A 180 -4.25 -17.46 0.95
N VAL A 181 -4.86 -16.30 0.70
CA VAL A 181 -6.31 -16.10 0.88
C VAL A 181 -7.11 -16.98 -0.08
N ILE A 182 -6.66 -17.10 -1.33
CA ILE A 182 -7.33 -17.95 -2.33
C ILE A 182 -7.28 -19.43 -1.90
N VAL A 183 -6.09 -19.92 -1.53
CA VAL A 183 -5.93 -21.30 -1.05
C VAL A 183 -6.79 -21.54 0.19
N PHE A 184 -6.76 -20.62 1.14
CA PHE A 184 -7.54 -20.68 2.37
C PHE A 184 -9.05 -20.75 2.13
N SER A 185 -9.58 -19.94 1.20
CA SER A 185 -10.99 -20.00 0.80
C SER A 185 -11.36 -21.35 0.19
N ILE A 186 -10.51 -21.95 -0.65
CA ILE A 186 -10.77 -23.27 -1.25
C ILE A 186 -10.75 -24.35 -0.16
N THR A 187 -9.76 -24.30 0.74
CA THR A 187 -9.65 -25.26 1.85
C THR A 187 -10.83 -25.18 2.80
N LEU A 188 -11.37 -23.98 3.07
CA LEU A 188 -12.59 -23.79 3.86
C LEU A 188 -13.78 -24.52 3.24
N VAL A 189 -13.99 -24.38 1.92
CA VAL A 189 -15.12 -25.02 1.22
C VAL A 189 -15.03 -26.54 1.32
N VAL A 190 -13.86 -27.12 1.07
CA VAL A 190 -13.65 -28.57 1.15
C VAL A 190 -13.87 -29.10 2.58
N ALA A 191 -13.39 -28.37 3.59
CA ALA A 191 -13.55 -28.79 4.98
C ALA A 191 -15.01 -28.75 5.47
N ASP A 192 -15.82 -27.81 4.99
CA ASP A 192 -17.24 -27.74 5.33
C ASP A 192 -18.04 -28.87 4.64
N ASP A 193 -17.70 -29.21 3.39
CA ASP A 193 -18.29 -30.35 2.66
C ASP A 193 -18.06 -31.68 3.39
N ASP A 194 -16.83 -31.95 3.85
CA ASP A 194 -16.48 -33.17 4.59
C ASP A 194 -17.27 -33.30 5.91
N THR A 195 -17.58 -32.17 6.56
CA THR A 195 -18.29 -32.13 7.84
C THR A 195 -19.78 -32.46 7.69
N ILE A 196 -20.42 -31.98 6.61
CA ILE A 196 -21.82 -32.32 6.31
C ILE A 196 -21.95 -33.82 6.03
N GLN A 197 -21.02 -34.40 5.26
CA GLN A 197 -21.06 -35.83 4.94
C GLN A 197 -20.90 -36.72 6.17
N TYR A 198 -20.16 -36.27 7.20
CA TYR A 198 -19.97 -37.03 8.44
C TYR A 198 -21.15 -36.91 9.42
N LEU A 199 -21.97 -35.85 9.30
CA LEU A 199 -23.11 -35.58 10.18
C LEU A 199 -24.46 -36.11 9.64
N ALA A 200 -24.54 -36.39 8.33
CA ALA A 200 -25.71 -36.96 7.63
C ALA A 200 -25.74 -38.49 7.69
#